data_AF-A0A4Q3V5J3-F1
#
_entry.id   AF-A0A4Q3V5J3-F1
#
_cell.length_a   1.000
_cell.length_b   1.000
_cell.length_c   1.000
_cell.angle_alpha   90.00
_cell.angle_beta   90.00
_cell.angle_gamma   90.00
#
_symmetry.space_group_name_H-M   'P 1'
#
loop_
_entity.id
_entity.type
_entity.pdbx_description
1 polymer ?
#
loop_
_entity_poly.entity_id
_entity_poly.type
_entity_poly.pdbx_seq_one_letter_code
_entity_poly.pdbx_strand_id
1 'polypeptide(L)'
;MSYDPSGNAFDFHGSSYVALTPNLRKLGGEVEWDNATKSATVTLNGKTATVRMAEESVTVDGVQQPLSGPSLVKDDVLYVPASFFRDVFGQSI
;
A
#
# COMPACT_ATOMS: atom_id res chain seq x y z
N MET A 1 -14.38 7.28 14.85
CA MET A 1 -13.92 6.57 13.64
C MET A 1 -14.71 7.12 12.48
N SER A 2 -14.16 8.07 11.72
CA SER A 2 -14.83 8.61 10.55
C SER A 2 -14.68 7.61 9.42
N TYR A 3 -15.79 6.98 9.04
CA TYR A 3 -15.88 6.04 7.95
C TYR A 3 -16.08 6.82 6.65
N ASP A 4 -15.10 6.80 5.75
CA ASP A 4 -15.27 7.27 4.37
C ASP A 4 -16.07 6.20 3.59
N PRO A 5 -17.27 6.51 3.09
CA PRO A 5 -18.13 5.56 2.37
C PRO A 5 -17.54 5.09 1.02
N SER A 6 -16.39 5.61 0.59
CA SER A 6 -15.61 5.06 -0.52
C SER A 6 -14.68 3.90 -0.13
N GLY A 7 -14.53 3.60 1.17
CA GLY A 7 -13.76 2.47 1.71
C GLY A 7 -12.23 2.59 1.62
N ASN A 8 -11.72 3.74 1.17
CA ASN A 8 -10.33 3.85 0.69
C ASN A 8 -9.31 4.37 1.72
N ALA A 9 -9.74 4.91 2.87
CA ALA A 9 -8.83 5.42 3.90
C ALA A 9 -9.40 5.31 5.32
N PHE A 10 -8.53 5.11 6.32
CA PHE A 10 -8.85 5.21 7.74
C PHE A 10 -7.63 5.61 8.57
N ASP A 11 -7.84 6.30 9.69
CA ASP A 11 -6.75 6.60 10.63
C ASP A 11 -6.53 5.43 11.60
N PHE A 12 -5.27 5.07 11.78
CA PHE A 12 -4.82 4.05 12.71
C PHE A 12 -3.57 4.53 13.45
N HIS A 13 -3.68 4.66 14.76
CA HIS A 13 -2.58 5.08 15.65
C HIS A 13 -1.92 6.42 15.23
N GLY A 14 -2.69 7.36 14.70
CA GLY A 14 -2.18 8.66 14.25
C GLY A 14 -1.54 8.65 12.86
N SER A 15 -1.56 7.51 12.16
CA SER A 15 -1.18 7.38 10.76
C SER A 15 -2.41 7.12 9.90
N SER A 16 -2.53 7.79 8.77
CA SER A 16 -3.60 7.52 7.81
C SER A 16 -3.21 6.33 6.93
N TYR A 17 -4.08 5.33 6.90
CA TYR A 17 -3.97 4.12 6.09
C TYR A 17 -4.92 4.22 4.92
N VAL A 18 -4.49 3.70 3.77
CA VAL A 18 -5.25 3.74 2.53
C VAL A 18 -5.21 2.39 1.84
N ALA A 19 -6.28 2.05 1.15
CA ALA A 19 -6.37 0.81 0.39
C ALA A 19 -5.38 0.87 -0.79
N LEU A 20 -4.45 -0.09 -0.86
CA LEU A 20 -3.36 -0.09 -1.84
C LEU A 20 -3.90 -0.12 -3.27
N THR A 21 -4.69 -1.15 -3.58
CA THR A 21 -5.20 -1.46 -4.91
C THR A 21 -6.03 -0.33 -5.56
N PRO A 22 -7.11 0.18 -4.94
CA PRO A 22 -7.93 1.22 -5.57
C PRO A 22 -7.18 2.54 -5.74
N ASN A 23 -6.34 2.94 -4.79
CA ASN A 23 -5.56 4.17 -4.90
C ASN A 23 -4.45 4.04 -5.95
N LEU A 24 -3.79 2.88 -6.05
CA LEU A 24 -2.83 2.61 -7.11
C LEU A 24 -3.47 2.66 -8.51
N ARG A 25 -4.65 2.03 -8.68
CA ARG A 25 -5.39 2.07 -9.95
C ARG A 25 -5.80 3.48 -10.35
N LYS A 26 -6.21 4.33 -9.39
CA LYS A 26 -6.52 5.75 -9.65
C LYS A 26 -5.32 6.53 -10.19
N LEU A 27 -4.11 6.15 -9.78
CA LEU A 27 -2.85 6.72 -10.26
C LEU A 27 -2.38 6.11 -11.60
N GLY A 28 -3.11 5.14 -12.15
CA GLY A 28 -2.74 4.42 -13.37
C GLY A 28 -1.73 3.29 -13.16
N GLY A 29 -1.55 2.85 -11.91
CA GLY A 29 -0.68 1.72 -11.58
C GLY A 29 -1.41 0.38 -11.58
N GLU A 30 -0.62 -0.69 -11.61
CA GLU A 30 -1.08 -2.08 -11.66
C GLU A 30 -0.67 -2.84 -10.40
N VAL A 31 -1.50 -3.79 -9.98
CA VAL A 31 -1.21 -4.65 -8.83
C VAL A 31 -1.40 -6.12 -9.21
N GLU A 32 -0.42 -6.93 -8.88
CA GLU A 32 -0.42 -8.36 -9.01
C GLU A 32 -0.36 -9.00 -7.62
N TRP A 33 -1.30 -9.88 -7.32
CA TRP A 33 -1.38 -10.55 -6.02
C TRP A 33 -0.85 -11.98 -6.10
N ASP A 34 0.15 -12.29 -5.27
CA ASP A 34 0.68 -13.63 -5.09
C ASP A 34 0.15 -14.23 -3.78
N ASN A 35 -0.73 -15.22 -3.92
CA ASN A 35 -1.33 -15.90 -2.77
C ASN A 35 -0.40 -16.91 -2.09
N ALA A 36 0.64 -17.40 -2.78
CA ALA A 36 1.62 -18.32 -2.22
C ALA A 36 2.59 -17.60 -1.28
N THR A 37 3.01 -16.39 -1.67
CA THR A 37 3.93 -15.57 -0.87
C THR A 37 3.23 -14.50 -0.04
N LYS A 38 1.89 -14.37 -0.14
CA LYS A 38 1.07 -13.33 0.52
C LYS A 38 1.62 -11.93 0.25
N SER A 39 1.97 -11.68 -1.00
CA SER A 39 2.64 -10.47 -1.48
C SER A 39 1.83 -9.81 -2.59
N ALA A 40 1.75 -8.47 -2.57
CA ALA A 40 1.26 -7.65 -3.65
C ALA A 40 2.44 -7.00 -4.36
N THR A 41 2.65 -7.30 -5.63
CA THR A 41 3.59 -6.57 -6.50
C THR A 41 2.83 -5.43 -7.15
N VAL A 42 3.29 -4.21 -6.93
CA VAL A 42 2.69 -2.99 -7.46
C VAL A 42 3.64 -2.31 -8.42
N THR A 43 3.12 -1.86 -9.56
CA THR A 43 3.89 -1.14 -10.57
C THR A 43 3.22 0.19 -10.87
N LEU A 44 3.96 1.29 -10.77
CA LEU A 44 3.47 2.63 -11.08
C LEU A 44 4.60 3.46 -11.69
N ASN A 45 4.36 4.08 -12.84
CA ASN A 45 5.33 4.92 -13.56
C ASN A 45 6.71 4.27 -13.75
N GLY A 46 6.74 2.95 -14.00
CA GLY A 46 7.97 2.18 -14.20
C GLY A 46 8.72 1.77 -12.92
N LYS A 47 8.24 2.16 -11.74
CA LYS A 47 8.73 1.66 -10.45
C LYS A 47 7.96 0.43 -10.02
N THR A 48 8.65 -0.55 -9.45
CA THR A 48 8.02 -1.77 -8.93
C THR A 48 8.29 -1.91 -7.44
N ALA A 49 7.24 -2.17 -6.66
CA ALA A 49 7.35 -2.44 -5.24
C ALA A 49 6.59 -3.71 -4.84
N THR A 50 7.16 -4.52 -3.96
CA THR A 50 6.54 -5.74 -3.43
C THR A 50 6.19 -5.54 -1.97
N VAL A 51 4.88 -5.42 -1.71
CA VAL A 51 4.30 -5.24 -0.37
C VAL A 51 3.86 -6.60 0.16
N ARG A 52 4.41 -7.02 1.30
CA ARG A 52 3.97 -8.24 1.99
C ARG A 52 2.92 -7.90 3.04
N MET A 53 2.01 -8.83 3.29
CA MET A 53 1.00 -8.69 4.36
C MET A 53 1.65 -8.72 5.74
N ALA A 54 1.16 -7.89 6.66
CA ALA A 54 1.59 -7.83 8.07
C ALA A 54 3.09 -7.56 8.26
N GLU A 55 3.70 -6.84 7.32
CA GLU A 55 5.13 -6.50 7.32
C GLU A 55 5.31 -4.99 7.47
N GLU A 56 6.37 -4.59 8.16
CA GLU A 56 6.75 -3.18 8.40
C GLU A 56 7.72 -2.67 7.33
N SER A 57 7.91 -3.43 6.24
CA SER A 57 8.83 -3.09 5.18
C SER A 57 8.30 -3.49 3.81
N VAL A 58 8.81 -2.82 2.78
CA VAL A 58 8.47 -3.04 1.38
C VAL A 58 9.77 -3.17 0.58
N THR A 59 9.78 -4.01 -0.46
CA THR A 59 10.91 -4.06 -1.40
C THR A 59 10.61 -3.21 -2.61
N VAL A 60 11.36 -2.12 -2.83
CA VAL A 60 11.21 -1.20 -3.96
C VAL A 60 12.41 -1.36 -4.87
N ASP A 61 12.19 -1.74 -6.13
CA ASP A 61 13.24 -1.94 -7.14
C ASP A 61 14.41 -2.83 -6.62
N GLY A 62 14.08 -3.84 -5.81
CA GLY A 62 15.03 -4.78 -5.20
C GLY A 62 15.66 -4.32 -3.87
N VAL A 63 15.37 -3.11 -3.39
CA VAL A 63 15.88 -2.57 -2.12
C VAL A 63 14.78 -2.57 -1.06
N GLN A 64 15.06 -3.11 0.12
CA GLN A 64 14.12 -3.08 1.24
C GLN A 64 14.07 -1.68 1.86
N GLN A 65 12.86 -1.14 2.03
CA GLN A 65 12.58 0.14 2.64
C GLN A 65 11.59 -0.05 3.80
N PRO A 66 11.81 0.60 4.95
CA PRO A 66 10.85 0.56 6.05
C PRO A 66 9.59 1.35 5.68
N LEU A 67 8.44 0.86 6.16
CA LEU A 67 7.19 1.59 6.16
C LEU A 67 7.07 2.39 7.44
N SER A 68 6.28 3.47 7.42
CA SER A 68 5.94 4.24 8.63
C SER A 68 5.02 3.48 9.60
N GLY A 69 4.50 2.33 9.18
CA GLY A 69 3.73 1.38 9.98
C GLY A 69 3.50 0.07 9.22
N PRO A 70 3.07 -1.01 9.90
CA PRO A 70 2.86 -2.30 9.28
C PRO A 70 1.74 -2.25 8.23
N SER A 71 1.85 -3.04 7.17
CA SER A 71 0.72 -3.26 6.27
C SER A 71 -0.43 -4.00 7.00
N LEU A 72 -1.67 -3.61 6.72
CA LEU A 72 -2.85 -4.16 7.37
C LEU A 72 -3.75 -4.83 6.34
N VAL A 73 -4.37 -5.94 6.70
CA VAL A 73 -5.39 -6.58 5.85
C VAL A 73 -6.72 -6.49 6.57
N LYS A 74 -7.71 -5.93 5.88
CA LYS A 74 -9.07 -5.81 6.41
C LYS A 74 -10.06 -6.07 5.30
N ASP A 75 -11.01 -6.97 5.53
CA ASP A 75 -12.04 -7.35 4.55
C ASP A 75 -11.43 -7.74 3.18
N ASP A 76 -10.36 -8.54 3.20
CA ASP A 76 -9.55 -8.93 2.02
C ASP A 76 -8.90 -7.78 1.24
N VAL A 77 -8.89 -6.57 1.80
CA VAL A 77 -8.21 -5.41 1.23
C VAL A 77 -6.89 -5.16 1.97
N LEU A 78 -5.80 -5.03 1.22
CA LEU A 78 -4.50 -4.62 1.73
C LEU A 78 -4.45 -3.10 1.87
N TYR A 79 -4.21 -2.65 3.09
CA TYR A 79 -4.02 -1.26 3.47
C TYR A 79 -2.56 -1.01 3.80
N VAL A 80 -2.07 0.13 3.31
CA VAL A 80 -0.70 0.61 3.58
C VAL A 80 -0.78 2.03 4.14
N PRO A 81 0.24 2.47 4.89
CA PRO A 81 0.32 3.88 5.29
C PRO A 81 0.29 4.78 4.05
N ALA A 82 -0.46 5.88 4.08
CA ALA A 82 -0.53 6.82 2.94
C ALA A 82 0.87 7.34 2.54
N SER A 83 1.80 7.42 3.50
CA SER A 83 3.19 7.80 3.24
C SER A 83 3.87 6.87 2.25
N PHE A 84 3.48 5.60 2.14
CA PHE A 84 4.01 4.67 1.15
C PHE A 84 4.01 5.24 -0.27
N PHE A 85 2.90 5.85 -0.71
CA PHE A 85 2.81 6.41 -2.05
C PHE A 85 3.76 7.58 -2.27
N ARG A 86 3.96 8.40 -1.23
CA ARG A 86 4.91 9.51 -1.25
C ARG A 86 6.34 9.02 -1.23
N ASP A 87 6.65 8.07 -0.35
CA ASP A 87 8.01 7.62 -0.06
C ASP A 87 8.54 6.74 -1.22
N VAL A 88 7.67 5.93 -1.84
CA VAL A 88 8.03 5.02 -2.94
C VAL A 88 7.85 5.65 -4.32
N PHE A 89 6.69 6.27 -4.57
CA PHE A 89 6.31 6.77 -5.89
C PHE A 89 6.37 8.29 -6.02
N GLY A 90 6.64 9.03 -4.93
CA GLY A 90 6.60 10.49 -4.94
C GLY A 90 5.19 11.06 -5.20
N GLN A 91 4.14 10.28 -4.96
CA GLN A 91 2.75 10.68 -5.18
C GLN A 91 2.08 11.03 -3.85
N SER A 92 1.32 12.12 -3.83
CA SER A 92 0.48 12.50 -2.69
C SER A 92 -0.97 12.13 -3.00
N ILE A 93 -1.63 11.46 -2.05
CA ILE A 93 -3.02 11.03 -2.13
C ILE A 93 -3.78 11.37 -0.86
#